data_AF-A0AAW0F0L9-F1
#
_entry.id   AF-A0AAW0F0L9-F1
#
_cell.length_a   1.000
_cell.length_b   1.000
_cell.length_c   1.000
_cell.angle_alpha   90.00
_cell.angle_beta   90.00
_cell.angle_gamma   90.00
#
_symmetry.space_group_name_H-M   'P 1'
#
loop_
_entity.id
_entity.type
_entity.pdbx_description
1 polymer ?
#
loop_
_entity_poly.entity_id
_entity_poly.type
_entity_poly.pdbx_seq_one_letter_code
_entity_poly.pdbx_strand_id
1 'polypeptide(L)'
;MSRVLCRLLLVAAVAAAVLACTARAACDAQCKTCGLGICVGCNTGYYLSGQTCTACPVERCRDCVAFGVCTSCMDGYTLTFLDDGSNKTASSTLKGTCKSAAELKCSDTRCKNCVGGHCVACEDGYYLVNGTCTSCKTANCAHCELAGRCITCKDGYRIKYVSNATTGPELSKYGECVNGARLTHTIGTAALVAVVAALTMLA
;
A
#
# COMPACT_ATOMS: atom_id res chain seq x y z
N MET A 1 31.86 28.37 11.61
CA MET A 1 33.01 29.27 11.91
C MET A 1 33.39 29.13 13.38
N SER A 2 34.43 28.37 13.71
CA SER A 2 35.07 28.45 15.04
C SER A 2 36.53 28.00 14.96
N ARG A 3 37.37 29.01 14.73
CA ARG A 3 38.71 29.26 15.29
C ARG A 3 39.59 28.04 15.62
N VAL A 4 40.63 27.84 14.82
CA VAL A 4 41.92 27.36 15.33
C VAL A 4 42.99 28.31 14.81
N LEU A 5 43.43 29.22 15.68
CA LEU A 5 44.63 30.02 15.47
C LEU A 5 45.82 29.05 15.46
N CYS A 6 46.27 28.70 14.26
CA CYS A 6 47.58 28.10 14.05
C CYS A 6 48.60 29.26 13.95
N ARG A 7 49.20 29.68 15.07
CA ARG A 7 50.38 30.56 15.04
C ARG A 7 51.48 30.10 16.00
N LEU A 8 52.59 29.71 15.36
CA LEU A 8 54.01 29.81 15.74
C LEU A 8 54.48 29.24 17.09
N LEU A 9 55.34 28.21 17.03
CA LEU A 9 56.81 28.36 17.19
C LEU A 9 57.49 27.00 16.97
N LEU A 10 58.23 26.87 15.87
CA LEU A 10 59.16 25.76 15.60
C LEU A 10 60.50 26.07 16.29
N VAL A 11 60.74 25.49 17.47
CA VAL A 11 62.13 25.19 17.87
C VAL A 11 62.42 23.79 17.37
N ALA A 12 63.20 23.78 16.29
CA ALA A 12 64.06 22.72 15.77
C ALA A 12 63.64 21.26 16.01
N ALA A 13 63.21 20.64 14.91
CA ALA A 13 63.55 19.28 14.49
C ALA A 13 63.16 18.10 15.41
N VAL A 14 62.42 17.16 14.80
CA VAL A 14 62.20 15.75 15.22
C VAL A 14 60.98 15.45 16.12
N ALA A 15 60.30 16.43 16.72
CA ALA A 15 58.99 16.21 17.37
C ALA A 15 57.76 16.52 16.48
N ALA A 16 57.98 16.87 15.21
CA ALA A 16 56.93 17.35 14.28
C ALA A 16 56.09 16.24 13.62
N ALA A 17 56.39 14.96 13.87
CA ALA A 17 55.63 13.84 13.32
C ALA A 17 54.62 13.23 14.30
N VAL A 18 54.65 13.59 15.60
CA VAL A 18 53.96 12.81 16.64
C VAL A 18 52.87 13.58 17.41
N LEU A 19 52.79 14.91 17.32
CA LEU A 19 51.72 15.69 17.97
C LEU A 19 51.07 16.70 17.02
N ALA A 20 50.08 16.25 16.23
CA ALA A 20 48.90 17.02 15.79
C ALA A 20 48.10 16.33 14.66
N CYS A 21 48.46 15.12 14.22
CA CYS A 21 47.59 14.28 13.38
C CYS A 21 46.72 13.32 14.22
N THR A 22 46.35 13.70 15.44
CA THR A 22 45.33 13.02 16.26
C THR A 22 44.03 13.82 16.31
N ALA A 23 43.71 14.54 15.24
CA ALA A 23 42.33 14.95 14.99
C ALA A 23 41.54 13.67 14.73
N ARG A 24 41.08 13.04 15.81
CA ARG A 24 40.04 12.00 15.74
C ARG A 24 38.95 12.60 14.85
N ALA A 25 38.76 12.03 13.67
CA ALA A 25 37.83 12.55 12.67
C ALA A 25 36.52 12.87 13.39
N ALA A 26 36.25 14.16 13.54
CA ALA A 26 35.10 14.62 14.29
C ALA A 26 33.89 14.26 13.44
N CYS A 27 33.03 13.38 13.95
CA CYS A 27 31.80 13.04 13.28
C CYS A 27 30.91 14.27 13.16
N ASP A 28 30.08 14.27 12.11
CA ASP A 28 29.06 15.28 11.87
C ASP A 28 28.21 15.52 13.14
N ALA A 29 27.85 16.77 13.41
CA ALA A 29 27.06 17.13 14.60
C ALA A 29 25.67 16.44 14.63
N GLN A 30 25.16 16.05 13.47
CA GLN A 30 23.90 15.34 13.29
C GLN A 30 24.07 13.82 13.30
N CYS A 31 25.29 13.34 13.55
CA CYS A 31 25.59 11.94 13.72
C CYS A 31 25.24 11.48 15.13
N LYS A 32 24.35 10.50 15.23
CA LYS A 32 23.98 9.84 16.49
C LYS A 32 25.02 8.81 16.92
N THR A 33 25.50 8.02 15.96
CA THR A 33 26.43 6.91 16.21
C THR A 33 27.67 7.05 15.31
N CYS A 34 28.82 7.25 15.94
CA CYS A 34 30.11 7.47 15.27
C CYS A 34 31.06 6.30 15.51
N GLY A 35 31.57 5.68 14.45
CA GLY A 35 32.55 4.59 14.50
C GLY A 35 33.78 4.92 13.68
N LEU A 36 34.97 4.97 14.31
CA LEU A 36 36.25 5.26 13.64
C LEU A 36 36.25 6.54 12.77
N GLY A 37 35.44 7.54 13.13
CA GLY A 37 35.32 8.80 12.37
C GLY A 37 34.27 8.78 11.26
N ILE A 38 33.55 7.66 11.10
CA ILE A 38 32.49 7.48 10.11
C ILE A 38 31.15 7.49 10.82
N CYS A 39 30.19 8.24 10.28
CA CYS A 39 28.83 8.19 10.78
C CYS A 39 28.11 6.93 10.27
N VAL A 40 27.56 6.15 11.20
CA VAL A 40 26.79 4.93 10.89
C VAL A 40 25.31 5.05 11.26
N GLY A 41 24.92 6.13 11.95
CA GLY A 41 23.54 6.41 12.29
C GLY A 41 23.34 7.88 12.59
N CYS A 42 22.24 8.44 12.09
CA CYS A 42 21.91 9.86 12.22
C CYS A 42 20.91 10.14 13.34
N ASN A 43 20.88 11.38 13.81
CA ASN A 43 19.84 11.86 14.71
C ASN A 43 18.48 11.85 14.00
N THR A 44 17.40 11.83 14.77
CA THR A 44 16.03 12.00 14.26
C THR A 44 15.94 13.28 13.41
N GLY A 45 15.21 13.21 12.30
CA GLY A 45 15.16 14.28 11.29
C GLY A 45 16.31 14.25 10.26
N TYR A 46 17.22 13.27 10.33
CA TYR A 46 18.32 13.10 9.37
C TYR A 46 18.42 11.65 8.89
N TYR A 47 18.81 11.45 7.63
CA TYR A 47 19.14 10.14 7.06
C TYR A 47 20.61 10.07 6.67
N LEU A 48 21.15 8.85 6.65
CA LEU A 48 22.54 8.62 6.27
C LEU A 48 22.67 8.64 4.74
N SER A 49 23.42 9.60 4.22
CA SER A 49 23.77 9.69 2.80
C SER A 49 25.28 9.50 2.65
N GLY A 50 25.70 8.27 2.38
CA GLY A 50 27.12 7.91 2.41
C GLY A 50 27.64 7.88 3.84
N GLN A 51 28.44 8.89 4.23
CA GLN A 51 29.02 9.01 5.58
C GLN A 51 28.56 10.28 6.31
N THR A 52 27.66 11.05 5.70
CA THR A 52 27.14 12.31 6.24
C THR A 52 25.65 12.20 6.52
N CYS A 53 25.20 12.91 7.54
CA CYS A 53 23.79 12.99 7.89
C CYS A 53 23.13 14.15 7.17
N THR A 54 22.19 13.83 6.30
CA THR A 54 21.44 14.81 5.51
C THR A 54 20.06 14.98 6.11
N ALA A 55 19.61 16.23 6.27
CA ALA A 55 18.29 16.51 6.82
C ALA A 55 17.20 15.88 5.95
N CYS A 56 16.13 15.39 6.59
CA CYS A 56 14.95 14.92 5.89
C CYS A 56 14.32 16.09 5.11
N PRO A 57 14.22 16.01 3.77
CA PRO A 57 13.66 17.10 2.97
C PRO A 57 12.13 17.12 2.99
N VAL A 58 11.49 16.07 3.55
CA VAL A 58 10.04 15.94 3.61
C VAL A 58 9.50 16.74 4.79
N GLU A 59 8.65 17.72 4.49
CA GLU A 59 7.91 18.50 5.48
C GLU A 59 7.15 17.60 6.46
N ARG A 60 7.21 17.93 7.75
CA ARG A 60 6.53 17.19 8.85
C ARG A 60 6.95 15.73 9.00
N CYS A 61 8.05 15.32 8.37
CA CYS A 61 8.67 14.02 8.58
C CYS A 61 9.51 14.03 9.85
N ARG A 62 9.34 13.00 10.69
CA ARG A 62 10.17 12.79 11.88
C ARG A 62 11.38 11.91 11.56
N ASP A 63 11.18 10.80 10.86
CA ASP A 63 12.25 9.88 10.48
C ASP A 63 12.19 9.55 8.99
N CYS A 64 13.32 9.66 8.29
CA CYS A 64 13.44 9.31 6.87
C CYS A 64 14.65 8.38 6.65
N VAL A 65 14.61 7.61 5.56
CA VAL A 65 15.67 6.65 5.20
C VAL A 65 16.43 7.02 3.94
N ALA A 66 15.85 7.89 3.11
CA ALA A 66 16.45 8.41 1.90
C ALA A 66 15.84 9.77 1.55
N PHE A 67 16.38 10.42 0.51
CA PHE A 67 15.77 11.62 -0.06
C PHE A 67 14.31 11.35 -0.46
N GLY A 68 13.37 12.09 0.14
CA GLY A 68 11.94 11.97 -0.17
C GLY A 68 11.23 10.74 0.43
N VAL A 69 11.91 9.88 1.19
CA VAL A 69 11.33 8.64 1.76
C VAL A 69 11.16 8.79 3.26
N CYS A 70 10.02 9.31 3.70
CA CYS A 70 9.68 9.43 5.11
C CYS A 70 9.12 8.11 5.64
N THR A 71 9.59 7.66 6.80
CA THR A 71 9.17 6.41 7.45
C THR A 71 8.37 6.63 8.74
N SER A 72 8.35 7.85 9.26
CA SER A 72 7.53 8.21 10.41
C SER A 72 7.24 9.72 10.40
N CYS A 73 5.99 10.09 10.67
CA CYS A 73 5.57 11.49 10.70
C CYS A 73 5.62 12.08 12.11
N MET A 74 5.70 13.40 12.18
CA MET A 74 5.44 14.14 13.43
C MET A 74 4.02 13.90 13.94
N ASP A 75 3.79 14.17 15.22
CA ASP A 75 2.49 13.92 15.85
C ASP A 75 1.36 14.71 15.16
N GLY A 76 0.22 14.04 14.96
CA GLY A 76 -0.93 14.59 14.23
C GLY A 76 -0.87 14.45 12.70
N TYR A 77 0.20 13.86 12.15
CA TYR A 77 0.36 13.60 10.73
C TYR A 77 0.44 12.10 10.43
N THR A 78 -0.07 11.71 9.27
CA THR A 78 -0.11 10.32 8.80
C THR A 78 0.74 10.18 7.55
N LEU A 79 1.47 9.06 7.46
CA LEU A 79 2.25 8.74 6.26
C LEU A 79 1.33 8.49 5.07
N THR A 80 1.79 8.87 3.88
CA THR A 80 1.18 8.48 2.61
C THR A 80 1.93 7.30 1.99
N PHE A 81 1.35 6.73 0.95
CA PHE A 81 2.11 5.87 0.06
C PHE A 81 3.25 6.63 -0.62
N LEU A 82 4.30 5.90 -0.96
CA LEU A 82 5.38 6.41 -1.81
C LEU A 82 4.92 6.37 -3.27
N ASP A 83 5.04 7.50 -3.98
CA ASP A 83 4.68 7.61 -5.39
C ASP A 83 5.76 7.03 -6.30
N ASP A 84 5.89 5.70 -6.30
CA ASP A 84 6.83 4.92 -7.11
C ASP A 84 6.20 4.28 -8.36
N GLY A 85 4.96 4.66 -8.70
CA GLY A 85 4.20 4.09 -9.81
C GLY A 85 3.61 2.69 -9.55
N SER A 86 3.83 2.08 -8.38
CA SER A 86 3.22 0.79 -8.04
C SER A 86 1.74 0.93 -7.66
N ASN A 87 0.95 -0.12 -7.91
CA ASN A 87 -0.44 -0.18 -7.45
C ASN A 87 -0.47 -0.30 -5.92
N LYS A 88 -1.21 0.61 -5.26
CA LYS A 88 -1.28 0.69 -3.80
C LYS A 88 -2.43 -0.16 -3.29
N THR A 89 -2.13 -0.99 -2.29
CA THR A 89 -3.10 -1.87 -1.64
C THR A 89 -3.06 -1.67 -0.13
N ALA A 90 -4.01 -2.25 0.59
CA ALA A 90 -4.04 -2.18 2.05
C ALA A 90 -2.76 -2.75 2.71
N SER A 91 -2.06 -3.66 2.03
CA SER A 91 -0.81 -4.27 2.51
C SER A 91 0.45 -3.51 2.08
N SER A 92 0.32 -2.46 1.29
CA SER A 92 1.48 -1.68 0.83
C SER A 92 2.10 -0.91 2.00
N THR A 93 3.44 -0.87 2.07
CA THR A 93 4.15 -0.11 3.11
C THR A 93 4.00 1.39 2.89
N LEU A 94 3.67 2.12 3.95
CA LEU A 94 3.66 3.59 3.94
C LEU A 94 5.07 4.12 4.21
N LYS A 95 5.63 4.84 3.23
CA LYS A 95 6.96 5.44 3.33
C LYS A 95 7.16 6.71 2.49
N GLY A 96 6.06 7.41 2.19
CA GLY A 96 6.04 8.56 1.28
C GLY A 96 6.16 9.89 2.02
N THR A 97 5.12 10.72 1.90
CA THR A 97 5.01 12.05 2.51
C THR A 97 4.18 12.00 3.80
N CYS A 98 4.12 13.12 4.53
CA CYS A 98 3.28 13.25 5.72
C CYS A 98 2.14 14.24 5.44
N LYS A 99 0.91 13.84 5.75
CA LYS A 99 -0.29 14.67 5.58
C LYS A 99 -1.13 14.69 6.85
N SER A 100 -1.74 15.84 7.14
CA SER A 100 -2.70 15.96 8.24
C SER A 100 -4.00 15.21 7.92
N ALA A 101 -4.83 14.95 8.93
CA ALA A 101 -6.14 14.35 8.73
C ALA A 101 -7.05 15.18 7.80
N ALA A 102 -6.89 16.50 7.77
CA ALA A 102 -7.67 17.37 6.88
C ALA A 102 -7.29 17.20 5.40
N GLU A 103 -6.02 16.91 5.13
CA GLU A 103 -5.47 16.67 3.79
C GLU A 103 -5.64 15.21 3.35
N LEU A 104 -5.72 14.29 4.31
CA LEU A 104 -5.85 12.85 4.09
C LEU A 104 -7.31 12.45 3.83
N LYS A 105 -7.89 13.02 2.78
CA LYS A 105 -9.21 12.61 2.28
C LYS A 105 -9.03 11.71 1.08
N CYS A 106 -9.63 10.53 1.12
CA CYS A 106 -9.82 9.77 -0.10
C CYS A 106 -10.72 10.58 -1.03
N SER A 107 -10.26 10.80 -2.27
CA SER A 107 -10.99 11.62 -3.23
C SER A 107 -12.30 10.95 -3.69
N ASP A 108 -12.41 9.64 -3.51
CA ASP A 108 -13.57 8.85 -3.92
C ASP A 108 -14.55 8.67 -2.76
N THR A 109 -15.79 9.12 -2.96
CA THR A 109 -16.89 9.01 -1.97
C THR A 109 -17.41 7.58 -1.80
N ARG A 110 -17.09 6.68 -2.73
CA ARG A 110 -17.41 5.24 -2.67
C ARG A 110 -16.30 4.42 -2.05
N CYS A 111 -15.28 5.08 -1.50
CA CYS A 111 -14.22 4.41 -0.80
C CYS A 111 -14.67 3.98 0.60
N LYS A 112 -14.60 2.68 0.87
CA LYS A 112 -14.90 2.11 2.18
C LYS A 112 -13.70 2.22 3.13
N ASN A 113 -12.51 1.87 2.63
CA ASN A 113 -11.27 1.90 3.42
C ASN A 113 -10.23 2.80 2.76
N CYS A 114 -9.84 3.85 3.48
CA CYS A 114 -8.83 4.81 3.06
C CYS A 114 -7.53 4.60 3.85
N VAL A 115 -6.41 4.44 3.16
CA VAL A 115 -5.09 4.28 3.77
C VAL A 115 -4.13 5.23 3.08
N GLY A 116 -3.42 6.06 3.83
CA GLY A 116 -2.40 6.97 3.27
C GLY A 116 -2.92 7.90 2.17
N GLY A 117 -4.22 8.23 2.17
CA GLY A 117 -4.88 9.07 1.16
C GLY A 117 -5.35 8.32 -0.09
N HIS A 118 -5.15 7.01 -0.18
CA HIS A 118 -5.61 6.18 -1.30
C HIS A 118 -6.71 5.24 -0.85
N CYS A 119 -7.67 5.01 -1.76
CA CYS A 119 -8.66 3.99 -1.53
C CYS A 119 -8.04 2.61 -1.72
N VAL A 120 -8.25 1.72 -0.75
CA VAL A 120 -7.77 0.33 -0.81
C VAL A 120 -8.90 -0.70 -0.75
N ALA A 121 -10.13 -0.26 -0.47
CA ALA A 121 -11.33 -1.06 -0.62
C ALA A 121 -12.55 -0.17 -0.91
N CYS A 122 -13.39 -0.60 -1.84
CA CYS A 122 -14.59 0.12 -2.25
C CYS A 122 -15.85 -0.39 -1.52
N GLU A 123 -16.89 0.44 -1.52
CA GLU A 123 -18.24 0.02 -1.14
C GLU A 123 -18.77 -1.13 -2.03
N ASP A 124 -19.76 -1.85 -1.53
CA ASP A 124 -20.43 -2.91 -2.28
C ASP A 124 -21.02 -2.36 -3.58
N GLY A 125 -20.87 -3.13 -4.67
CA GLY A 125 -21.22 -2.73 -6.02
C GLY A 125 -20.14 -1.95 -6.75
N TYR A 126 -18.95 -1.76 -6.15
CA TYR A 126 -17.79 -1.12 -6.77
C TYR A 126 -16.55 -2.01 -6.67
N TYR A 127 -15.60 -1.79 -7.59
CA TYR A 127 -14.28 -2.44 -7.60
C TYR A 127 -13.18 -1.41 -7.71
N LEU A 128 -12.02 -1.72 -7.15
CA LEU A 128 -10.89 -0.81 -7.05
C LEU A 128 -10.07 -0.80 -8.35
N VAL A 129 -9.85 0.38 -8.91
CA VAL A 129 -8.96 0.62 -10.04
C VAL A 129 -8.05 1.79 -9.69
N ASN A 130 -6.76 1.51 -9.46
CA ASN A 130 -5.74 2.53 -9.18
C ASN A 130 -6.11 3.53 -8.08
N GLY A 131 -6.76 3.08 -7.00
CA GLY A 131 -7.19 3.95 -5.90
C GLY A 131 -8.56 4.62 -6.09
N THR A 132 -9.26 4.34 -7.20
CA THR A 132 -10.59 4.86 -7.51
C THR A 132 -11.60 3.72 -7.60
N CYS A 133 -12.80 3.94 -7.09
CA CYS A 133 -13.88 2.97 -7.06
C CYS A 133 -14.76 3.09 -8.31
N THR A 134 -14.75 2.04 -9.11
CA THR A 134 -15.54 1.96 -10.35
C THR A 134 -16.73 1.04 -10.15
N SER A 135 -17.90 1.42 -10.65
CA SER A 135 -19.13 0.63 -10.48
C SER A 135 -19.08 -0.72 -11.21
N CYS A 136 -19.58 -1.77 -10.57
CA CYS A 136 -19.83 -3.04 -11.19
C CYS A 136 -20.95 -2.91 -12.23
N LYS A 137 -20.66 -3.26 -13.49
CA LYS A 137 -21.65 -3.21 -14.57
C LYS A 137 -22.71 -4.32 -14.49
N THR A 138 -22.41 -5.44 -13.83
CA THR A 138 -23.33 -6.58 -13.72
C THR A 138 -24.45 -6.26 -12.74
N ALA A 139 -25.71 -6.38 -13.20
CA ALA A 139 -26.88 -6.18 -12.37
C ALA A 139 -26.87 -7.12 -11.15
N ASN A 140 -27.28 -6.61 -9.99
CA ASN A 140 -27.34 -7.35 -8.73
C ASN A 140 -25.99 -7.95 -8.27
N CYS A 141 -24.88 -7.44 -8.78
CA CYS A 141 -23.55 -7.79 -8.29
C CYS A 141 -23.22 -7.03 -7.00
N ALA A 142 -22.70 -7.74 -5.99
CA ALA A 142 -22.20 -7.16 -4.75
C ALA A 142 -20.69 -6.88 -4.84
N HIS A 143 -19.90 -7.79 -5.42
CA HIS A 143 -18.49 -7.54 -5.69
C HIS A 143 -18.10 -8.07 -7.07
N CYS A 144 -17.32 -7.28 -7.79
CA CYS A 144 -16.74 -7.66 -9.07
C CYS A 144 -15.23 -7.46 -9.04
N GLU A 145 -14.49 -8.30 -9.78
CA GLU A 145 -13.03 -8.14 -9.92
C GLU A 145 -12.70 -7.05 -10.94
N LEU A 146 -13.56 -6.91 -11.96
CA LEU A 146 -13.57 -5.81 -12.92
C LEU A 146 -14.93 -5.72 -13.62
N ALA A 147 -15.11 -4.74 -14.50
CA ALA A 147 -16.36 -4.51 -15.21
C ALA A 147 -16.89 -5.80 -15.86
N GLY A 148 -18.06 -6.27 -15.41
CA GLY A 148 -18.71 -7.48 -15.91
C GLY A 148 -18.28 -8.80 -15.24
N ARG A 149 -17.18 -8.83 -14.47
CA ARG A 149 -16.66 -10.02 -13.79
C ARG A 149 -17.13 -10.07 -12.34
N CYS A 150 -18.42 -10.32 -12.16
CA CYS A 150 -19.02 -10.46 -10.85
C CYS A 150 -18.55 -11.74 -10.15
N ILE A 151 -18.15 -11.64 -8.89
CA ILE A 151 -17.71 -12.76 -8.06
C ILE A 151 -18.69 -13.09 -6.93
N THR A 152 -19.45 -12.10 -6.45
CA THR A 152 -20.51 -12.30 -5.46
C THR A 152 -21.73 -11.45 -5.80
N CYS A 153 -22.91 -12.03 -5.58
CA CYS A 153 -24.18 -11.36 -5.83
C CYS A 153 -24.75 -10.74 -4.56
N LYS A 154 -25.61 -9.73 -4.73
CA LYS A 154 -26.40 -9.16 -3.64
C LYS A 154 -27.33 -10.20 -3.01
N ASP A 155 -27.79 -9.93 -1.80
CA ASP A 155 -28.72 -10.80 -1.09
C ASP A 155 -29.95 -11.16 -1.94
N GLY A 156 -30.38 -12.42 -1.86
CA GLY A 156 -31.46 -12.97 -2.68
C GLY A 156 -31.06 -13.41 -4.10
N TYR A 157 -29.84 -13.10 -4.56
CA TYR A 157 -29.31 -13.55 -5.85
C TYR A 157 -28.26 -14.66 -5.67
N ARG A 158 -28.01 -15.39 -6.76
CA ARG A 158 -26.98 -16.45 -6.84
C ARG A 158 -26.19 -16.27 -8.13
N ILE A 159 -24.92 -16.63 -8.07
CA ILE A 159 -24.03 -16.55 -9.23
C ILE A 159 -24.34 -17.70 -10.20
N LYS A 160 -24.62 -17.35 -11.44
CA LYS A 160 -24.67 -18.28 -12.57
C LYS A 160 -23.37 -18.12 -13.35
N TYR A 161 -22.43 -19.03 -13.10
CA TYR A 161 -21.15 -19.03 -13.80
C TYR A 161 -21.35 -19.23 -15.30
N VAL A 162 -20.57 -18.50 -16.09
CA VAL A 162 -20.56 -18.67 -17.54
C VAL A 162 -19.57 -19.78 -17.89
N SER A 163 -19.98 -20.83 -18.60
CA SER A 163 -19.05 -21.79 -19.19
C SER A 163 -18.48 -21.17 -20.47
N ASN A 164 -17.17 -20.94 -20.53
CA ASN A 164 -16.57 -20.47 -21.76
C ASN A 164 -16.27 -21.66 -22.68
N ALA A 165 -17.08 -21.84 -23.73
CA ALA A 165 -16.94 -22.95 -24.68
C ALA A 165 -15.58 -22.98 -25.42
N THR A 166 -14.76 -21.92 -25.35
CA THR A 166 -13.41 -21.89 -25.98
C THR A 166 -12.27 -22.43 -25.11
N THR A 167 -12.44 -22.56 -23.79
CA THR A 167 -11.37 -23.01 -22.86
C THR A 167 -11.65 -24.38 -22.24
N GLY A 168 -12.68 -25.10 -22.68
CA GLY A 168 -13.10 -26.38 -22.13
C GLY A 168 -14.17 -26.24 -21.03
N PRO A 169 -14.52 -27.34 -20.32
CA PRO A 169 -15.64 -27.37 -19.36
C PRO A 169 -15.40 -26.61 -18.05
N GLU A 170 -14.32 -25.82 -17.93
CA GLU A 170 -14.09 -25.01 -16.73
C GLU A 170 -15.14 -23.90 -16.63
N LEU A 171 -15.92 -23.98 -15.55
CA LEU A 171 -16.78 -22.90 -15.10
C LEU A 171 -15.91 -21.67 -14.85
N SER A 172 -16.21 -20.54 -15.50
CA SER A 172 -15.50 -19.31 -15.20
C SER A 172 -15.69 -18.94 -13.72
N LYS A 173 -14.67 -18.36 -13.08
CA LYS A 173 -14.75 -17.83 -11.69
C LYS A 173 -15.80 -16.71 -11.53
N TYR A 174 -16.38 -16.23 -12.62
CA TYR A 174 -17.24 -15.06 -12.68
C TYR A 174 -18.59 -15.44 -13.30
N GLY A 175 -19.63 -14.66 -13.01
CA GLY A 175 -20.96 -15.00 -13.53
C GLY A 175 -21.94 -13.85 -13.50
N GLU A 176 -23.16 -14.16 -13.95
CA GLU A 176 -24.30 -13.26 -13.84
C GLU A 176 -25.09 -13.56 -12.56
N CYS A 177 -25.67 -12.51 -11.96
CA CYS A 177 -26.48 -12.67 -10.77
C CYS A 177 -27.94 -12.89 -11.13
N VAL A 178 -28.44 -14.10 -10.86
CA VAL A 178 -29.83 -14.49 -11.10
C VAL A 178 -30.58 -14.64 -9.79
N ASN A 179 -31.89 -14.40 -9.81
CA ASN A 179 -32.72 -14.51 -8.61
C ASN A 179 -32.65 -15.95 -8.06
N GLY A 180 -32.26 -16.08 -6.79
CA GLY A 180 -32.05 -17.38 -6.14
C GLY A 180 -33.31 -18.24 -6.09
N ALA A 181 -34.50 -17.62 -6.07
CA ALA A 181 -35.79 -18.33 -6.10
C ALA A 181 -36.09 -19.00 -7.46
N ARG A 182 -35.39 -18.63 -8.53
CA ARG A 182 -35.57 -19.24 -9.86
C ARG A 182 -34.69 -20.48 -10.10
N LEU A 183 -33.63 -20.67 -9.31
CA LEU A 183 -32.73 -21.82 -9.45
C LEU A 183 -33.26 -23.10 -8.80
N THR A 184 -34.19 -22.98 -7.84
CA THR A 184 -34.87 -24.13 -7.22
C THR A 184 -35.90 -24.78 -8.14
N HIS A 185 -36.36 -24.07 -9.18
CA HIS A 185 -37.39 -24.58 -10.09
C HIS A 185 -36.85 -25.53 -11.18
N THR A 186 -35.57 -25.45 -11.56
CA THR A 186 -35.03 -26.30 -12.63
C THR A 186 -34.73 -27.73 -12.17
N ILE A 187 -34.44 -27.94 -10.89
CA ILE A 187 -34.22 -29.29 -10.33
C ILE A 187 -35.53 -29.84 -9.75
N GLY A 188 -36.36 -28.98 -9.15
CA GLY A 188 -37.64 -29.37 -8.55
C GLY A 188 -38.70 -29.80 -9.56
N THR A 189 -38.81 -29.12 -10.71
CA THR A 189 -39.82 -29.50 -11.73
C THR A 189 -39.43 -30.74 -12.51
N ALA A 190 -38.15 -30.92 -12.85
CA ALA A 190 -37.68 -32.14 -13.52
C ALA A 190 -37.85 -33.38 -12.62
N ALA A 191 -37.55 -33.26 -11.32
CA ALA A 191 -37.74 -34.34 -10.36
C ALA A 191 -39.23 -34.64 -10.07
N LEU A 192 -40.08 -33.61 -9.90
CA LEU A 192 -41.52 -33.85 -9.72
C LEU A 192 -42.18 -34.44 -10.98
N VAL A 193 -41.83 -33.96 -12.17
CA VAL A 193 -42.38 -34.47 -13.44
C VAL A 193 -41.95 -35.91 -13.68
N ALA A 194 -40.71 -36.28 -13.34
CA ALA A 194 -40.24 -37.67 -13.41
C ALA A 194 -40.95 -38.61 -12.43
N VAL A 195 -41.21 -38.15 -11.19
CA VAL A 195 -41.92 -38.95 -10.17
C VAL A 195 -43.40 -39.12 -10.53
N VAL A 196 -44.06 -38.07 -11.04
CA VAL A 196 -45.47 -38.14 -11.46
C VAL A 196 -45.62 -39.02 -12.72
N ALA A 197 -44.72 -38.92 -13.69
CA ALA A 197 -44.73 -39.78 -14.88
C ALA A 197 -44.49 -41.27 -14.55
N ALA A 198 -43.62 -41.56 -13.57
CA ALA A 198 -43.38 -42.93 -13.12
C ALA A 198 -44.61 -43.53 -12.41
N LEU A 199 -45.33 -42.74 -11.59
CA LEU A 199 -46.53 -43.20 -10.89
C LEU A 199 -47.72 -43.43 -11.84
N THR A 200 -47.83 -42.69 -12.95
CA THR A 200 -48.89 -42.90 -13.96
C THR A 200 -48.65 -44.07 -14.91
N MET A 201 -47.44 -44.63 -14.97
CA MET A 201 -47.12 -45.81 -15.79
C MET A 201 -47.30 -47.13 -15.04
N LEU A 202 -47.64 -47.06 -13.75
CA LEU A 202 -47.85 -48.21 -12.84
C LEU A 202 -49.34 -48.41 -12.48
N ALA A 203 -50.26 -47.71 -13.16
CA ALA A 203 -51.71 -47.81 -12.99
C ALA A 203 -52.39 -48.33 -14.27
#